data_AF-A0A839XRG3-F1
#
_entry.id   AF-A0A839XRG3-F1
#
_cell.length_a   1.000
_cell.length_b   1.000
_cell.length_c   1.000
_cell.angle_alpha   90.00
_cell.angle_beta   90.00
_cell.angle_gamma   90.00
#
_symmetry.space_group_name_H-M   'P 1'
#
loop_
_entity.id
_entity.type
_entity.pdbx_description
1 polymer ?
#
loop_
_entity_poly.entity_id
_entity_poly.type
_entity_poly.pdbx_seq_one_letter_code
_entity_poly.pdbx_strand_id
1 'polypeptide(L)'
;MAATDIDRIEAVTAHAREHGLVGTISTIGVGGALPPTVWLNNTQAFIPWARAVSAETLTAHGNYQTCSGTLRDGTPVLVQAARGSEASLTIAVEDHPESGESA
;
A
#
# COMPACT_ATOMS: atom_id res chain seq x y z
N MET A 1 -13.32 22.91 1.82
CA MET A 1 -12.10 23.29 1.10
C MET A 1 -11.48 21.98 0.62
N ALA A 2 -11.08 21.86 -0.66
CA ALA A 2 -10.42 20.64 -1.11
C ALA A 2 -9.02 20.55 -0.46
N ALA A 3 -8.59 19.36 -0.06
CA ALA A 3 -7.26 19.15 0.50
C ALA A 3 -6.19 19.60 -0.50
N THR A 4 -5.20 20.38 -0.06
CA THR A 4 -4.10 20.77 -0.94
C THR A 4 -3.18 19.60 -1.21
N ASP A 5 -2.34 19.70 -2.23
CA ASP A 5 -1.32 18.68 -2.51
C ASP A 5 -0.37 18.47 -1.31
N ILE A 6 -0.09 19.53 -0.54
CA ILE A 6 0.73 19.46 0.67
C ILE A 6 0.00 18.65 1.75
N ASP A 7 -1.28 18.94 2.04
CA ASP A 7 -2.07 18.20 3.04
C ASP A 7 -2.08 16.69 2.74
N ARG A 8 -2.16 16.34 1.45
CA ARG A 8 -2.21 14.96 0.98
C ARG A 8 -0.87 14.24 1.15
N ILE A 9 0.24 14.93 0.87
CA ILE A 9 1.59 14.41 1.15
C ILE A 9 1.77 14.20 2.65
N GLU A 10 1.32 15.15 3.47
CA GLU A 10 1.39 15.04 4.92
C GLU A 10 0.56 13.88 5.45
N ALA A 11 -0.67 13.69 4.96
CA ALA A 11 -1.52 12.56 5.32
C ALA A 11 -0.85 11.21 5.00
N VAL A 12 -0.32 11.04 3.79
CA VAL A 12 0.42 9.83 3.40
C VAL A 12 1.63 9.60 4.31
N THR A 13 2.38 10.66 4.62
CA THR A 13 3.59 10.57 5.44
C THR A 13 3.26 10.25 6.90
N ALA A 14 2.20 10.84 7.45
CA ALA A 14 1.70 10.57 8.79
C ALA A 14 1.25 9.11 8.92
N HIS A 15 0.44 8.64 7.97
CA HIS A 15 -0.01 7.25 7.91
C HIS A 15 1.18 6.29 7.82
N ALA A 16 2.16 6.59 6.96
CA ALA A 16 3.37 5.79 6.86
C ALA A 16 4.16 5.74 8.17
N ARG A 17 4.20 6.83 8.95
CA ARG A 17 4.87 6.86 10.26
C ARG A 17 4.12 6.01 11.29
N GLU A 18 2.79 6.10 11.34
CA GLU A 18 1.95 5.29 12.22
C GLU A 18 2.15 3.79 12.01
N HIS A 19 2.44 3.37 10.77
CA HIS A 19 2.67 1.99 10.40
C HIS A 19 4.16 1.59 10.31
N GLY A 20 5.11 2.49 10.61
CA GLY A 20 6.55 2.21 10.51
C GLY A 20 7.08 2.03 9.07
N LEU A 21 6.37 2.57 8.08
CA LEU A 21 6.64 2.42 6.64
C LEU A 21 7.30 3.63 6.00
N VAL A 22 7.46 4.75 6.71
CA VAL A 22 7.97 6.01 6.11
C VAL A 22 9.32 5.86 5.39
N GLY A 23 10.21 5.01 5.90
CA GLY A 23 11.53 4.75 5.28
C GLY A 23 11.49 3.93 3.99
N THR A 24 10.32 3.41 3.62
CA THR A 24 10.12 2.60 2.40
C THR A 24 9.63 3.43 1.21
N ILE A 25 9.30 4.71 1.45
CA ILE A 25 8.81 5.63 0.43
C ILE A 25 10.01 6.11 -0.40
N SER A 26 9.94 5.93 -1.71
CA SER A 26 10.83 6.57 -2.67
C SER A 26 10.31 7.95 -3.07
N THR A 27 9.03 8.06 -3.43
CA THR A 27 8.41 9.32 -3.86
C THR A 27 6.90 9.27 -3.62
N ILE A 28 6.29 10.42 -3.34
CA ILE A 28 4.83 10.61 -3.30
C ILE A 28 4.46 11.53 -4.47
N GLY A 29 3.75 10.98 -5.45
CA GLY A 29 3.18 11.75 -6.55
C GLY A 29 1.81 12.29 -6.15
N VAL A 30 1.63 13.61 -6.27
CA VAL A 30 0.34 14.29 -6.11
C VAL A 30 0.09 15.16 -7.34
N GLY A 31 -1.16 15.21 -7.79
CA GLY A 31 -1.53 16.02 -8.95
C GLY A 31 -3.01 15.92 -9.30
N GLY A 32 -3.68 17.07 -9.27
CA GLY A 32 -5.08 17.19 -9.67
C GLY A 32 -6.03 16.27 -8.89
N ALA A 33 -7.01 15.70 -9.58
CA ALA A 33 -8.05 14.87 -8.99
C ALA A 33 -7.62 13.41 -8.71
N LEU A 34 -6.40 13.01 -9.10
CA LEU A 34 -5.91 11.65 -8.89
C LEU A 34 -5.49 11.43 -7.44
N PRO A 35 -5.72 10.25 -6.84
CA PRO A 35 -5.23 9.93 -5.49
C PRO A 35 -3.70 10.07 -5.41
N PRO A 36 -3.13 10.36 -4.22
CA PRO A 36 -1.68 10.36 -4.05
C PRO A 36 -1.14 8.97 -4.39
N THR A 37 -0.02 8.94 -5.12
CA THR A 37 0.63 7.69 -5.52
C THR A 37 1.94 7.54 -4.76
N VAL A 38 2.04 6.49 -3.95
CA VAL A 38 3.24 6.15 -3.18
C VAL A 38 4.09 5.17 -3.98
N TRP A 39 5.28 5.61 -4.37
CA TRP A 39 6.28 4.75 -4.99
C TRP A 39 7.20 4.19 -3.92
N LEU A 40 7.34 2.87 -3.86
CA LEU A 40 8.19 2.20 -2.87
C LEU A 40 9.62 2.03 -3.39
N ASN A 41 10.60 2.22 -2.50
CA ASN A 41 12.01 1.97 -2.80
C ASN A 41 12.38 0.47 -2.78
N ASN A 42 11.50 -0.39 -2.26
CA ASN A 42 11.69 -1.84 -2.24
C ASN A 42 10.34 -2.58 -2.34
N THR A 43 10.37 -3.75 -2.97
CA THR A 43 9.19 -4.63 -3.19
C THR A 43 8.65 -5.24 -1.91
N GLN A 44 9.52 -5.48 -0.91
CA GLN A 44 9.14 -6.18 0.34
C GLN A 44 8.16 -5.35 1.18
N ALA A 45 8.19 -4.02 1.04
CA ALA A 45 7.28 -3.10 1.71
C ALA A 45 5.86 -3.11 1.12
N PHE A 46 5.62 -3.73 -0.04
CA PHE A 46 4.33 -3.66 -0.71
C PHE A 46 3.20 -4.33 0.07
N ILE A 47 3.42 -5.53 0.61
CA ILE A 47 2.40 -6.22 1.42
C ILE A 47 2.11 -5.47 2.74
N PRO A 48 3.12 -5.00 3.49
CA PRO A 48 2.89 -4.08 4.60
C PRO A 48 2.06 -2.85 4.24
N TRP A 49 2.36 -2.21 3.10
CA TRP A 49 1.57 -1.08 2.61
C TRP A 49 0.13 -1.46 2.26
N ALA A 50 -0.07 -2.56 1.53
CA ALA A 50 -1.40 -3.05 1.19
C ALA A 50 -2.26 -3.28 2.44
N ARG A 51 -1.67 -3.84 3.50
CA ARG A 51 -2.35 -4.00 4.80
C ARG A 51 -2.63 -2.65 5.46
N ALA A 52 -1.65 -1.73 5.47
CA ALA A 52 -1.79 -0.43 6.10
C ALA A 52 -2.90 0.43 5.48
N VAL A 53 -3.15 0.28 4.18
CA VAL A 53 -4.20 1.03 3.47
C VAL A 53 -5.51 0.24 3.32
N SER A 54 -5.60 -0.93 3.97
CA SER A 54 -6.73 -1.86 3.85
C SER A 54 -7.09 -2.16 2.39
N ALA A 55 -6.09 -2.42 1.55
CA ALA A 55 -6.28 -2.70 0.14
C ALA A 55 -7.08 -4.00 -0.05
N GLU A 56 -8.19 -3.92 -0.79
CA GLU A 56 -9.02 -5.07 -1.13
C GLU A 56 -8.49 -5.82 -2.35
N THR A 57 -7.76 -5.12 -3.22
CA THR A 57 -7.23 -5.68 -4.46
C THR A 57 -5.76 -5.33 -4.63
N LEU A 58 -4.97 -6.35 -4.96
CA LEU A 58 -3.57 -6.24 -5.36
C LEU A 58 -3.48 -6.64 -6.83
N THR A 59 -2.84 -5.81 -7.64
CA THR A 59 -2.70 -6.06 -9.08
C THR A 59 -1.24 -6.06 -9.47
N ALA A 60 -0.85 -7.02 -10.31
CA ALA A 60 0.48 -7.09 -10.89
C ALA A 60 0.40 -6.85 -12.40
N HIS A 61 1.17 -5.88 -12.90
CA HIS A 61 1.22 -5.53 -14.32
C HIS A 61 2.67 -5.35 -14.75
N GLY A 62 3.15 -6.24 -15.62
CA GLY A 62 4.56 -6.25 -16.05
C GLY A 62 5.52 -6.32 -14.87
N ASN A 63 6.40 -5.32 -14.78
CA ASN A 63 7.42 -5.20 -13.74
C ASN A 63 6.95 -4.39 -12.52
N TYR A 64 5.65 -4.19 -12.35
CA TYR A 64 5.09 -3.43 -11.23
C TYR A 64 3.98 -4.21 -10.54
N GLN A 65 3.82 -3.92 -9.26
CA GLN A 65 2.66 -4.29 -8.47
C GLN A 65 2.04 -3.03 -7.86
N THR A 66 0.73 -2.98 -7.86
CA THR A 66 -0.07 -1.85 -7.43
C THR A 66 -1.18 -2.31 -6.51
N CYS A 67 -1.47 -1.53 -5.48
CA CYS A 67 -2.68 -1.70 -4.69
C CYS A 67 -3.29 -0.32 -4.40
N SER A 68 -4.60 -0.30 -4.25
CA SER A 68 -5.35 0.89 -3.90
C SER A 68 -6.10 0.66 -2.60
N GLY A 69 -6.18 1.69 -1.78
CA GLY A 69 -6.90 1.64 -0.53
C GLY A 69 -7.11 3.03 0.03
N THR A 70 -7.31 3.10 1.32
CA THR A 70 -7.66 4.34 2.01
C THR A 70 -6.76 4.52 3.22
N LEU A 71 -6.29 5.74 3.44
CA LEU A 71 -5.66 6.12 4.70
C LEU A 71 -6.73 6.20 5.80
N ARG A 72 -6.30 6.29 7.06
CA ARG A 72 -7.19 6.34 8.23
C ARG A 72 -8.20 7.49 8.20
N ASP A 73 -7.83 8.61 7.60
CA ASP A 73 -8.67 9.81 7.44
C ASP A 73 -9.66 9.72 6.28
N GLY A 74 -9.68 8.61 5.53
CA GLY A 74 -10.52 8.41 4.36
C GLY A 74 -9.89 8.93 3.06
N THR A 75 -8.64 9.40 3.08
CA THR A 75 -7.94 9.81 1.86
C THR A 75 -7.63 8.59 0.98
N PRO A 76 -8.10 8.52 -0.28
CA PRO A 76 -7.77 7.42 -1.18
C PRO A 76 -6.30 7.51 -1.59
N VAL A 77 -5.62 6.35 -1.68
CA VAL A 77 -4.20 6.26 -2.01
C VAL A 77 -3.94 5.10 -2.97
N LEU A 78 -3.00 5.31 -3.88
CA LEU A 78 -2.42 4.27 -4.74
C LEU A 78 -1.01 3.97 -4.26
N VAL A 79 -0.65 2.70 -4.09
CA VAL A 79 0.71 2.27 -3.76
C VAL A 79 1.26 1.46 -4.92
N GLN A 80 2.49 1.75 -5.31
CA GLN A 80 3.19 1.08 -6.38
C GLN A 80 4.59 0.67 -5.95
N ALA A 81 4.96 -0.56 -6.29
CA ALA A 81 6.31 -1.07 -6.13
C ALA A 81 6.78 -1.69 -7.45
N ALA A 82 8.06 -1.51 -7.77
CA ALA A 82 8.69 -2.32 -8.80
C ALA A 82 8.71 -3.78 -8.32
N ARG A 83 8.26 -4.72 -9.15
CA ARG A 83 8.60 -6.12 -8.99
C ARG A 83 10.03 -6.24 -9.49
N GLY A 84 11.00 -6.22 -8.57
CA GLY A 84 12.36 -6.67 -8.89
C GLY A 84 12.29 -8.00 -9.66
N SER A 85 13.26 -8.28 -10.53
CA SER A 85 13.32 -9.51 -11.34
C SER A 85 13.51 -10.76 -10.48
N GLU A 86 12.60 -11.09 -9.57
CA GLU A 86 12.57 -12.31 -8.79
C GLU A 86 11.11 -12.68 -8.49
N ALA A 87 10.70 -13.78 -9.14
CA ALA A 87 9.56 -14.67 -8.89
C ALA A 87 8.20 -14.07 -8.50
N SER A 88 7.20 -14.36 -9.33
CA SER A 88 5.78 -14.34 -8.94
C SER A 88 5.54 -15.17 -7.68
N LEU A 89 5.39 -14.49 -6.54
CA LEU A 89 4.82 -15.07 -5.35
C LEU A 89 3.30 -14.88 -5.41
N THR A 90 2.58 -15.89 -5.86
CA THR A 90 1.13 -15.99 -5.68
C THR A 90 0.89 -16.35 -4.22
N ILE A 91 0.55 -15.38 -3.38
CA ILE A 91 0.09 -15.67 -2.02
C ILE A 91 -1.40 -15.98 -2.14
N ALA A 92 -1.75 -17.27 -2.11
CA ALA A 92 -3.12 -17.66 -1.79
C ALA A 92 -3.35 -17.26 -0.34
N VAL A 93 -4.39 -16.45 -0.09
CA VAL A 93 -4.86 -16.20 1.27
C VAL A 93 -5.58 -17.49 1.68
N GLU A 94 -4.84 -18.43 2.27
CA GLU A 94 -5.46 -19.61 2.88
C GLU A 94 -6.12 -19.14 4.17
N ASP A 95 -7.46 -19.06 4.14
CA ASP A 95 -8.28 -19.03 5.34
C ASP A 95 -7.99 -20.33 6.10
N HIS A 96 -7.31 -20.21 7.25
CA HIS A 96 -7.08 -21.34 8.12
C HIS A 96 -8.28 -21.42 9.07
N PRO A 97 -9.21 -22.38 8.91
CA PRO A 97 -10.21 -22.61 9.93
C PRO A 97 -9.50 -23.17 11.16
N GLU A 98 -9.59 -22.43 12.25
CA GLU A 98 -9.28 -22.89 13.59
C GLU A 98 -10.30 -23.99 13.97
N SER A 99 -9.82 -25.21 14.10
CA SER A 99 -10.55 -26.36 14.65
C SER A 99 -9.47 -27.27 15.24
N GLY A 100 -9.30 -27.37 16.54
CA GLY A 100 -10.30 -27.59 17.56
C GLY A 100 -9.81 -28.81 18.31
N GLU A 101 -8.85 -28.61 19.23
CA GLU A 101 -8.34 -29.67 20.09
C GLU A 101 -9.44 -29.99 21.12
N SER A 102 -9.91 -31.24 21.15
CA SER A 102 -10.82 -31.73 22.18
C SER A 102 -10.45 -33.16 22.55
N ALA A 103 -9.84 -33.24 23.74
CA ALA A 103 -9.83 -34.29 24.77
C ALA A 103 -9.84 -35.77 24.35
#